data_AF-A0A955EX16-F1
#
_entry.id   AF-A0A955EX16-F1
#
_cell.length_a   1.000
_cell.length_b   1.000
_cell.length_c   1.000
_cell.angle_alpha   90.00
_cell.angle_beta   90.00
_cell.angle_gamma   90.00
#
_symmetry.space_group_name_H-M   'P 1'
#
loop_
_entity.id
_entity.type
_entity.pdbx_description
1 polymer ?
#
loop_
_entity_poly.entity_id
_entity_poly.type
_entity_poly.pdbx_seq_one_letter_code
_entity_poly.pdbx_strand_id
1 'polypeptide(L)'
;MPHSLPRASHHEAHRSQHVGWLRAAVLGANDGLISTASLVVGMAAAGTSTHTLLLTALAGLVAGALSMAAGEYVSVSSQADTEAADRAREEVELAERPDFELEELKQIYVQRGLSPELAGQVAH
;
A
#
# COMPACT_ATOMS: atom_id res chain seq x y z
N MET A 1 -14.01 40.96 17.45
CA MET A 1 -12.90 40.73 16.50
C MET A 1 -12.65 39.24 16.45
N PRO A 2 -12.97 38.51 15.36
CA PRO A 2 -12.62 37.10 15.28
C PRO A 2 -11.16 36.98 14.81
N HIS A 3 -10.32 36.35 15.62
CA HIS A 3 -8.98 35.93 15.23
C HIS A 3 -9.09 34.64 14.41
N SER A 4 -8.85 34.74 13.11
CA SER A 4 -8.61 33.60 12.22
C SER A 4 -7.15 33.17 12.34
N LEU A 5 -6.91 32.06 13.05
CA LEU A 5 -5.61 31.38 13.00
C LEU A 5 -5.54 30.50 11.73
N PRO A 6 -4.48 30.61 10.92
CA PRO A 6 -4.26 29.68 9.82
C PRO A 6 -3.99 28.28 10.40
N ARG A 7 -4.78 27.28 9.96
CA ARG A 7 -4.46 25.88 10.23
C ARG A 7 -3.16 25.55 9.51
N ALA A 8 -2.06 25.49 10.25
CA ALA A 8 -0.83 24.90 9.74
C ALA A 8 -1.14 23.45 9.36
N SER A 9 -1.03 23.13 8.07
CA SER A 9 -1.07 21.74 7.62
C SER A 9 0.15 21.04 8.19
N HIS A 10 -0.04 20.34 9.31
CA HIS A 10 0.93 19.37 9.78
C HIS A 10 1.06 18.29 8.71
N HIS A 11 2.09 18.41 7.86
CA HIS A 11 2.59 17.29 7.08
C HIS A 11 3.22 16.31 8.09
N GLU A 12 2.39 15.47 8.71
CA GLU A 12 2.91 14.24 9.29
C GLU A 12 3.46 13.40 8.14
N ALA A 13 4.78 13.34 8.03
CA ALA A 13 5.44 12.34 7.20
C ALA A 13 5.02 10.96 7.72
N HIS A 14 3.98 10.40 7.11
CA HIS A 14 3.39 9.13 7.48
C HIS A 14 4.46 8.04 7.28
N ARG A 15 5.08 7.63 8.39
CA ARG A 15 6.09 6.55 8.43
C ARG A 15 5.60 5.25 7.80
N SER A 16 4.28 5.06 7.65
CA SER A 16 3.68 3.92 6.95
C SER A 16 4.10 3.80 5.48
N GLN A 17 4.25 4.91 4.75
CA GLN A 17 4.68 4.89 3.34
C GLN A 17 6.12 4.39 3.18
N HIS A 18 6.99 4.70 4.14
CA HIS A 18 8.38 4.23 4.15
C HIS A 18 8.48 2.71 4.39
N VAL A 19 7.53 2.12 5.13
CA VAL A 19 7.49 0.68 5.40
C VAL A 19 7.14 -0.11 4.14
N GLY A 20 6.19 0.38 3.34
CA GLY A 20 5.78 -0.27 2.08
C GLY A 20 6.92 -0.36 1.06
N TRP A 21 7.57 0.77 0.79
CA TRP A 21 8.72 0.84 -0.12
C TRP A 21 9.90 -0.01 0.38
N LEU A 22 10.21 0.02 1.67
CA LEU A 22 11.31 -0.77 2.23
C LEU A 22 11.04 -2.27 2.08
N ARG A 23 9.80 -2.71 2.36
CA ARG A 23 9.38 -4.11 2.16
C ARG A 23 9.54 -4.52 0.70
N ALA A 24 9.05 -3.72 -0.24
CA ALA A 24 9.17 -3.99 -1.66
C ALA A 24 10.64 -4.07 -2.10
N ALA A 25 11.50 -3.17 -1.61
CA ALA A 25 12.92 -3.15 -1.91
C ALA A 25 13.66 -4.39 -1.36
N VAL A 26 13.38 -4.79 -0.11
CA VAL A 26 14.02 -5.96 0.52
C VAL A 26 13.59 -7.26 -0.17
N LEU A 27 12.29 -7.45 -0.40
CA LEU A 27 11.78 -8.63 -1.10
C LEU A 27 12.31 -8.68 -2.54
N GLY A 28 12.32 -7.53 -3.24
CA GLY A 28 12.85 -7.46 -4.59
C GLY A 28 14.35 -7.76 -4.68
N ALA A 29 15.15 -7.28 -3.73
CA ALA A 29 16.56 -7.60 -3.65
C ALA A 29 16.80 -9.10 -3.39
N ASN A 30 16.04 -9.69 -2.45
CA ASN A 30 16.12 -11.10 -2.12
C ASN A 30 15.75 -11.99 -3.33
N ASP A 31 14.61 -11.71 -3.94
CA ASP A 31 14.11 -12.47 -5.08
C ASP A 31 15.02 -12.29 -6.30
N GLY A 32 15.51 -11.08 -6.55
CA GLY A 32 16.46 -10.78 -7.62
C GLY A 32 17.79 -11.54 -7.49
N LEU A 33 18.35 -11.62 -6.28
CA LEU A 33 19.57 -12.37 -6.01
C LEU A 33 19.37 -13.86 -6.19
N ILE A 34 18.34 -14.43 -5.56
CA ILE A 34 18.08 -15.88 -5.61
C ILE A 34 17.76 -16.33 -7.04
N SER A 35 16.88 -15.62 -7.74
CA SER A 35 16.49 -15.96 -9.10
C SER A 35 17.66 -15.86 -10.08
N THR A 36 18.43 -14.76 -10.04
CA THR A 36 19.57 -14.55 -10.93
C THR A 36 20.68 -15.56 -10.65
N ALA A 37 21.01 -15.82 -9.38
CA ALA A 37 22.02 -16.82 -9.02
C ALA A 37 21.60 -18.22 -9.48
N SER A 38 20.34 -18.60 -9.26
CA SER A 38 19.81 -19.90 -9.68
C SER A 38 19.85 -20.08 -11.20
N LEU A 39 19.46 -19.03 -11.94
CA LEU A 39 19.52 -19.01 -13.40
C LEU A 39 20.96 -19.17 -13.91
N VAL A 40 21.89 -18.38 -13.36
CA VAL A 40 23.31 -18.43 -13.72
C VAL A 40 23.92 -19.80 -13.43
N VAL A 41 23.66 -20.37 -12.25
CA VAL A 41 24.14 -21.71 -11.88
C VAL A 41 23.57 -22.77 -12.82
N GLY A 42 22.28 -22.72 -13.13
CA GLY A 42 21.63 -23.66 -14.07
C GLY A 42 22.22 -23.58 -15.48
N MET A 43 22.44 -22.36 -16.00
CA MET A 43 23.03 -22.16 -17.32
C MET A 43 24.51 -22.58 -17.39
N ALA A 44 25.27 -22.32 -16.32
CA ALA A 44 26.65 -22.76 -16.21
C ALA A 44 26.74 -24.30 -16.20
N ALA A 45 25.87 -24.96 -15.43
CA ALA A 45 25.77 -26.41 -15.41
C ALA A 45 25.38 -27.01 -16.78
N ALA A 46 24.61 -26.27 -17.58
CA ALA A 46 24.25 -26.65 -18.96
C ALA A 46 25.37 -26.43 -19.99
N GLY A 47 26.56 -25.94 -19.58
CA GLY A 47 27.68 -25.72 -20.48
C GLY A 47 27.56 -24.47 -21.36
N THR A 48 26.76 -23.49 -20.94
CA THR A 48 26.57 -22.24 -21.69
C THR A 48 27.87 -21.42 -21.75
N SER A 49 28.13 -20.75 -22.87
CA SER A 49 29.28 -19.85 -23.00
C SER A 49 29.19 -18.67 -22.03
N THR A 50 30.34 -18.16 -21.58
CA THR A 50 30.41 -17.03 -20.65
C THR A 50 29.70 -15.78 -21.18
N HIS A 51 29.82 -15.49 -22.47
CA HIS A 51 29.16 -14.34 -23.09
C HIS A 51 27.64 -14.42 -23.00
N THR A 52 27.07 -15.58 -23.35
CA THR A 52 25.63 -15.82 -23.26
C THR A 52 25.16 -15.78 -21.81
N LEU A 53 25.92 -16.38 -20.89
CA LEU A 53 25.61 -16.39 -19.46
C LEU A 53 25.54 -14.97 -18.86
N LEU A 54 26.49 -14.10 -19.19
CA LEU A 54 26.49 -12.70 -18.74
C LEU A 54 25.32 -11.89 -19.31
N LEU A 55 25.05 -12.04 -20.61
CA LEU A 55 23.91 -11.38 -21.24
C LEU A 55 22.58 -11.82 -20.62
N THR A 56 22.39 -13.12 -20.40
CA THR A 56 21.17 -13.64 -19.80
C THR A 56 21.03 -13.21 -18.34
N ALA A 57 22.11 -13.19 -17.56
CA ALA A 57 22.09 -12.69 -16.19
C ALA A 57 21.67 -11.21 -16.13
N LEU A 58 22.25 -10.37 -16.98
CA LEU A 58 21.92 -8.95 -17.04
C LEU A 58 20.47 -8.72 -17.52
N ALA A 59 20.05 -9.42 -18.57
CA ALA A 59 18.69 -9.32 -19.08
C ALA A 59 17.66 -9.77 -18.03
N GLY A 60 17.94 -10.87 -17.33
CA GLY A 60 17.10 -11.39 -16.24
C GLY A 60 16.99 -10.42 -15.08
N LEU A 61 18.11 -9.81 -14.65
CA LEU A 61 18.11 -8.79 -13.60
C LEU A 61 17.27 -7.57 -13.99
N VAL A 62 17.49 -7.03 -15.20
CA VAL A 62 16.75 -5.85 -15.67
C VAL A 62 15.26 -6.15 -15.82
N ALA A 63 14.91 -7.29 -16.43
CA ALA A 63 13.52 -7.71 -16.59
C ALA A 63 12.83 -7.94 -15.24
N GLY A 64 13.51 -8.59 -14.29
CA GLY A 64 13.00 -8.83 -12.94
C GLY A 64 12.77 -7.53 -12.17
N ALA A 65 13.74 -6.62 -12.18
CA ALA A 65 13.65 -5.32 -11.52
C ALA A 65 12.50 -4.46 -12.09
N LEU A 66 12.37 -4.40 -13.42
CA LEU A 66 11.29 -3.66 -14.08
C LEU A 66 9.92 -4.26 -13.76
N SER A 67 9.79 -5.59 -13.78
CA SER A 67 8.55 -6.29 -13.44
C SER A 67 8.10 -6.01 -12.00
N MET A 68 9.03 -6.08 -11.03
CA MET A 68 8.74 -5.77 -9.63
C MET A 68 8.36 -4.31 -9.42
N ALA A 69 9.08 -3.38 -10.06
CA ALA A 69 8.78 -1.95 -9.97
C ALA A 69 7.39 -1.62 -10.57
N ALA A 70 7.08 -2.18 -11.74
CA ALA A 70 5.78 -2.01 -12.37
C ALA A 70 4.66 -2.64 -11.52
N GLY A 71 4.89 -3.82 -10.95
CA GLY A 71 3.92 -4.51 -10.08
C GLY A 71 3.60 -3.71 -8.82
N GLU A 72 4.61 -3.16 -8.14
CA GLU A 72 4.39 -2.32 -6.95
C GLU A 72 3.70 -1.01 -7.32
N TYR A 73 4.08 -0.36 -8.42
CA TYR A 73 3.40 0.85 -8.89
C TYR A 73 1.90 0.61 -9.13
N VAL A 74 1.57 -0.44 -9.89
CA VAL A 74 0.18 -0.81 -10.18
C VAL A 74 -0.57 -1.15 -8.89
N SER A 75 0.06 -1.87 -7.96
CA SER A 75 -0.57 -2.23 -6.68
C SER A 75 -0.91 -0.99 -5.84
N VAL A 76 0.04 -0.05 -5.70
CA VAL A 76 -0.17 1.18 -4.95
C VAL A 76 -1.21 2.08 -5.63
N SER A 77 -1.18 2.20 -6.96
CA SER A 77 -2.21 2.97 -7.68
C SER A 77 -3.59 2.36 -7.51
N SER A 78 -3.73 1.03 -7.61
CA SER A 78 -5.02 0.36 -7.42
C SER A 78 -5.55 0.53 -6.00
N GLN A 79 -4.69 0.47 -4.98
CA GLN A 79 -5.11 0.76 -3.60
C GLN A 79 -5.63 2.20 -3.46
N ALA A 80 -4.92 3.17 -4.02
CA ALA A 80 -5.35 4.57 -3.98
C ALA A 80 -6.69 4.77 -4.71
N ASP A 81 -6.91 4.12 -5.84
CA ASP A 81 -8.16 4.17 -6.59
C ASP A 81 -9.31 3.54 -5.79
N THR A 82 -9.08 2.40 -5.14
CA THR A 82 -10.07 1.76 -4.25
C THR A 82 -10.42 2.65 -3.07
N GLU A 83 -9.42 3.22 -2.39
CA GLU A 83 -9.66 4.14 -1.26
C GLU A 83 -10.45 5.39 -1.69
N ALA A 84 -10.17 5.93 -2.88
CA ALA A 84 -10.90 7.07 -3.42
C ALA A 84 -12.36 6.70 -3.73
N ALA A 85 -12.60 5.52 -4.31
CA ALA A 85 -13.95 5.04 -4.59
C ALA A 85 -14.75 4.78 -3.31
N ASP A 86 -14.13 4.17 -2.30
CA ASP A 86 -14.76 3.91 -1.00
C ASP A 86 -15.11 5.22 -0.29
N ARG A 87 -14.20 6.22 -0.30
CA ARG A 87 -14.49 7.55 0.24
C ARG A 87 -15.66 8.24 -0.46
N ALA A 88 -15.69 8.21 -1.79
CA ALA A 88 -16.76 8.84 -2.57
C ALA A 88 -18.12 8.19 -2.27
N ARG A 89 -18.13 6.87 -2.03
CA ARG A 89 -19.33 6.14 -1.60
C ARG A 89 -19.76 6.54 -0.19
N GLU A 90 -18.84 6.59 0.76
CA GLU A 90 -19.12 7.01 2.14
C GLU A 90 -19.70 8.43 2.19
N GLU A 91 -19.17 9.36 1.36
CA GLU A 91 -19.70 10.73 1.26
C GLU A 91 -21.16 10.77 0.81
N VAL A 92 -21.56 9.87 -0.09
CA VAL A 92 -22.96 9.73 -0.53
C VAL A 92 -23.81 9.11 0.57
N GLU A 93 -23.34 8.05 1.23
CA GLU A 93 -24.05 7.37 2.31
C GLU A 93 -24.29 8.32 3.51
N LEU A 94 -23.29 9.11 3.89
CA LEU A 94 -23.39 10.18 4.90
C LEU A 94 -24.39 11.27 4.54
N ALA A 95 -24.51 11.62 3.25
CA ALA A 95 -25.45 12.65 2.80
C ALA A 95 -26.89 12.13 2.68
N GLU A 96 -27.07 10.90 2.19
CA GLU A 96 -28.40 10.34 1.90
C GLU A 96 -29.03 9.60 3.08
N ARG A 97 -28.23 9.04 4.00
CA ARG A 97 -28.71 8.17 5.09
C ARG A 97 -28.05 8.49 6.46
N PRO A 98 -28.05 9.75 6.91
CA PRO A 98 -27.33 10.17 8.12
C PRO A 98 -27.76 9.42 9.40
N ASP A 99 -29.04 9.09 9.55
CA ASP A 99 -29.53 8.34 10.71
C ASP A 99 -28.98 6.90 10.76
N PHE A 100 -28.78 6.29 9.58
CA PHE A 100 -28.21 4.94 9.47
C PHE A 100 -26.72 4.96 9.77
N GLU A 101 -25.98 5.92 9.22
CA GLU A 101 -24.55 6.11 9.48
C GLU A 101 -24.25 6.41 10.96
N LEU A 102 -25.12 7.20 11.61
CA LEU A 102 -25.02 7.45 13.05
C LEU A 102 -25.19 6.17 13.87
N GLU A 103 -26.12 5.29 13.47
CA GLU A 103 -26.29 4.00 14.13
C GLU A 103 -25.11 3.08 13.89
N GLU A 104 -24.58 3.02 12.66
CA GLU A 104 -23.36 2.29 12.33
C GLU A 104 -22.17 2.76 13.17
N LEU A 105 -21.97 4.08 13.29
CA LEU A 105 -20.90 4.66 14.11
C LEU A 105 -21.03 4.28 15.60
N LYS A 106 -22.25 4.30 16.16
CA LYS A 106 -22.49 3.82 17.52
C LYS A 106 -22.13 2.35 17.68
N GLN A 107 -22.52 1.51 16.72
CA GLN A 107 -22.17 0.09 16.73
C GLN A 107 -20.65 -0.13 16.67
N ILE A 108 -19.92 0.66 15.87
CA ILE A 108 -18.45 0.65 15.83
C ILE A 108 -17.86 0.97 17.21
N TYR A 109 -18.37 1.99 17.89
CA TYR A 109 -17.90 2.34 19.24
C TYR A 109 -18.20 1.25 20.27
N VAL A 110 -19.38 0.63 20.20
CA VAL A 110 -19.73 -0.51 21.06
C VAL A 110 -18.80 -1.69 20.82
N GLN A 111 -18.50 -2.04 19.56
CA GLN A 111 -17.55 -3.10 19.21
C GLN A 111 -16.13 -2.80 19.71
N ARG A 112 -15.75 -1.52 19.77
CA ARG A 112 -14.47 -1.06 20.35
C ARG A 112 -14.47 -1.01 21.89
N GLY A 113 -15.60 -1.35 22.53
CA GLY A 113 -15.71 -1.55 23.98
C GLY A 113 -16.43 -0.44 24.75
N LEU A 114 -17.08 0.51 24.09
CA LEU A 114 -17.91 1.52 24.77
C LEU A 114 -19.27 0.91 25.17
N SER A 115 -19.86 1.40 26.27
CA SER A 115 -21.26 1.07 26.58
C SER A 115 -22.19 1.74 25.55
N PRO A 116 -23.40 1.19 25.30
CA PRO A 116 -24.36 1.79 24.37
C PRO A 116 -24.68 3.26 24.68
N GLU A 117 -24.79 3.60 25.96
CA GLU A 117 -25.06 4.97 26.40
C GLU A 117 -23.89 5.90 26.07
N LEU A 118 -22.66 5.48 26.33
CA LEU A 118 -21.46 6.29 26.05
C LEU A 118 -21.22 6.39 24.54
N ALA A 119 -21.42 5.31 23.78
CA ALA A 119 -21.33 5.29 22.32
C ALA A 119 -22.30 6.30 21.69
N GLY A 120 -23.54 6.36 22.19
CA GLY A 120 -24.53 7.33 21.74
C GLY A 120 -24.15 8.79 22.04
N GLN A 121 -23.46 9.05 23.15
CA GLN A 121 -23.01 10.39 23.53
C GLN A 121 -21.83 10.88 22.69
N VAL A 122 -20.90 10.00 22.29
CA VAL A 122 -19.69 10.39 21.54
C VAL A 122 -19.86 10.34 20.01
N ALA A 123 -20.91 9.68 19.52
CA ALA A 123 -21.22 9.61 18.09
C ALA A 123 -21.98 10.84 17.56
N HIS A 124 -22.38 11.78 18.43
CA HIS A 124 -23.28 12.89 18.13
C HIS A 124 -22.55 14.19 17.75
#